data_AF-A0A4X1TWC6-F1
#
_entry.id   AF-A0A4X1TWC6-F1
#
_cell.length_a   1.000
_cell.length_b   1.000
_cell.length_c   1.000
_cell.angle_alpha   90.00
_cell.angle_beta   90.00
_cell.angle_gamma   90.00
#
_symmetry.space_group_name_H-M   'P 1'
#
loop_
_entity.id
_entity.type
_entity.pdbx_description
1 polymer ?
#
loop_
_entity_poly.entity_id
_entity_poly.type
_entity_poly.pdbx_seq_one_letter_code
_entity_poly.pdbx_strand_id
1 'polypeptide(L)'
;MMKSQGLVSFKDVAVDFTQEEWQQLDSAQRTLYRDVMLENYSHLVSMGHPVSKPDVISKLEQGEDPWIIKRSISNWIYSDENRANGQQGK
;
A
#
# COMPACT_ATOMS: atom_id res chain seq x y z
N MET A 1 23.39 -2.79 -30.36
CA MET A 1 22.62 -1.71 -29.70
C MET A 1 22.01 -2.30 -28.43
N MET A 2 22.52 -1.94 -27.25
CA MET A 2 21.80 -2.23 -26.01
C MET A 2 20.69 -1.20 -25.90
N LYS A 3 19.44 -1.63 -26.14
CA LYS A 3 18.28 -0.79 -25.87
C LYS A 3 18.27 -0.56 -24.36
N SER A 4 18.47 0.68 -23.92
CA SER A 4 18.14 1.10 -22.56
C SER A 4 16.62 1.05 -22.43
N GLN A 5 16.08 -0.14 -22.12
CA GLN A 5 14.73 -0.25 -21.58
C GLN A 5 14.75 0.50 -20.26
N GLY A 6 14.07 1.64 -20.22
CA GLY A 6 13.94 2.44 -19.00
C GLY A 6 13.47 1.54 -17.85
N LEU A 7 14.00 1.79 -16.65
CA LEU A 7 13.55 1.10 -15.45
C LEU A 7 12.07 1.40 -15.24
N VAL A 8 11.21 0.41 -15.48
CA VAL A 8 9.78 0.50 -15.16
C VAL A 8 9.64 0.24 -13.67
N SER A 9 9.03 1.17 -12.96
CA SER A 9 8.74 1.04 -11.53
C SER A 9 7.30 0.58 -11.33
N PHE A 10 7.01 0.09 -10.12
CA PHE A 10 5.63 -0.26 -9.75
C PHE A 10 4.66 0.93 -9.88
N LYS A 11 5.13 2.17 -9.66
CA LYS A 11 4.30 3.37 -9.81
C LYS A 11 3.87 3.64 -11.25
N ASP A 12 4.65 3.20 -12.23
CA ASP A 12 4.33 3.43 -13.65
C ASP A 12 3.19 2.53 -14.14
N VAL A 13 2.92 1.44 -13.42
CA VAL A 13 1.90 0.43 -13.76
C VAL A 13 0.80 0.30 -12.69
N ALA A 14 0.94 0.98 -11.56
CA ALA A 14 -0.06 0.98 -10.50
C ALA A 14 -1.22 1.89 -10.87
N VAL A 15 -2.43 1.42 -10.58
CA VAL A 15 -3.62 2.27 -10.51
C VAL A 15 -3.72 2.76 -9.07
N ASP A 16 -3.93 4.05 -8.90
CA ASP A 16 -4.14 4.65 -7.59
C ASP A 16 -5.58 5.19 -7.53
N PHE A 17 -6.25 4.92 -6.43
CA PHE A 17 -7.60 5.40 -6.15
C PHE A 17 -7.54 6.22 -4.89
N THR A 18 -8.08 7.44 -4.89
CA THR A 18 -8.27 8.18 -3.65
C THR A 18 -9.12 7.40 -2.64
N GLN A 19 -9.07 7.78 -1.37
CA GLN A 19 -9.89 7.14 -0.34
C GLN A 19 -11.39 7.23 -0.69
N GLU A 20 -11.82 8.36 -1.22
CA GLU A 20 -13.20 8.63 -1.63
C GLU A 20 -13.61 7.73 -2.80
N GLU A 21 -12.77 7.62 -3.84
CA GLU A 21 -13.01 6.72 -4.98
C GLU A 21 -13.04 5.26 -4.55
N TRP A 22 -12.13 4.85 -3.65
CA TRP A 22 -12.10 3.49 -3.09
C TRP A 22 -13.39 3.12 -2.36
N GLN A 23 -14.02 4.08 -1.66
CA GLN A 23 -15.30 3.87 -0.99
C GLN A 23 -16.47 3.72 -1.97
N GLN A 24 -16.35 4.27 -3.18
CA GLN A 24 -17.36 4.11 -4.24
C GLN A 24 -17.21 2.78 -5.00
N LEU A 25 -16.07 2.09 -4.88
CA LEU A 25 -15.87 0.80 -5.53
C LEU A 25 -16.73 -0.30 -4.90
N ASP A 26 -17.36 -1.09 -5.75
CA ASP A 26 -18.02 -2.33 -5.33
C ASP A 26 -17.01 -3.45 -5.00
N SER A 27 -17.52 -4.55 -4.46
CA SER A 27 -16.68 -5.69 -4.08
C SER A 27 -15.93 -6.30 -5.26
N ALA A 28 -16.54 -6.37 -6.44
CA ALA A 28 -15.91 -6.94 -7.63
C ALA A 28 -14.78 -6.04 -8.14
N GLN A 29 -14.97 -4.72 -8.10
CA GLN A 29 -13.95 -3.74 -8.48
C GLN A 29 -12.76 -3.76 -7.51
N ARG A 30 -13.00 -3.91 -6.20
CA ARG A 30 -11.92 -4.05 -5.20
C ARG A 30 -11.15 -5.34 -5.37
N THR A 31 -11.83 -6.45 -5.68
CA THR A 31 -11.17 -7.71 -6.01
C THR A 31 -10.34 -7.58 -7.27
N LEU A 32 -10.88 -6.99 -8.34
CA LEU A 32 -10.14 -6.77 -9.58
C LEU A 32 -8.90 -5.90 -9.35
N TYR A 33 -9.01 -4.83 -8.55
CA TYR A 33 -7.87 -4.02 -8.18
C TYR A 33 -6.77 -4.84 -7.51
N ARG A 34 -7.14 -5.67 -6.52
CA ARG A 34 -6.21 -6.55 -5.82
C ARG A 34 -5.47 -7.46 -6.79
N ASP A 35 -6.22 -8.13 -7.66
CA ASP A 35 -5.66 -9.10 -8.60
C ASP A 35 -4.70 -8.42 -9.59
N VAL A 36 -5.12 -7.29 -10.17
CA VAL A 36 -4.30 -6.51 -11.11
C VAL A 36 -3.02 -5.98 -10.44
N MET A 37 -3.10 -5.45 -9.22
CA MET A 37 -1.91 -4.92 -8.53
C MET A 37 -0.91 -6.04 -8.18
N LEU A 38 -1.40 -7.20 -7.72
CA LEU A 38 -0.54 -8.35 -7.42
C LEU A 38 0.10 -8.92 -8.69
N GLU A 39 -0.65 -9.01 -9.78
CA GLU A 39 -0.16 -9.45 -11.08
C GLU A 39 0.91 -8.49 -11.62
N ASN A 40 0.68 -7.18 -11.55
CA ASN A 40 1.64 -6.17 -11.96
C ASN A 40 2.95 -6.26 -11.17
N TYR A 41 2.87 -6.44 -9.84
CA TYR A 41 4.06 -6.64 -9.02
C TYR A 41 4.82 -7.92 -9.41
N SER A 42 4.10 -9.03 -9.57
CA SER A 42 4.67 -10.32 -9.99
C SER A 42 5.40 -10.23 -11.33
N HIS A 43 4.82 -9.51 -12.30
CA HIS A 43 5.44 -9.28 -13.60
C HIS A 43 6.73 -8.46 -13.48
N LEU A 44 6.75 -7.40 -12.68
CA LEU A 44 7.96 -6.59 -12.48
C LEU A 44 9.10 -7.38 -11.83
N VAL A 45 8.77 -8.21 -10.83
CA VAL A 45 9.73 -9.12 -10.20
C VAL A 45 10.25 -10.14 -11.21
N SER A 46 9.36 -10.72 -12.03
CA SER A 46 9.72 -11.71 -13.04
C SER A 46 10.57 -11.14 -14.19
N MET A 47 10.43 -9.85 -14.50
CA MET A 47 11.27 -9.15 -15.46
C MET A 47 12.66 -8.80 -14.92
N GLY A 48 12.96 -9.12 -13.66
CA GLY A 48 14.25 -8.85 -13.04
C GLY A 48 14.46 -7.37 -12.70
N HIS A 49 13.39 -6.57 -12.63
CA HIS A 49 13.50 -5.20 -12.16
C HIS A 49 13.76 -5.18 -10.65
N PRO A 50 14.69 -4.35 -10.16
CA PRO A 50 14.90 -4.16 -8.74
C PRO A 50 13.71 -3.39 -8.14
N VAL A 51 12.66 -4.11 -7.75
CA VAL A 51 11.45 -3.54 -7.15
C VAL A 51 11.42 -3.88 -5.67
N SER A 52 11.50 -2.86 -4.82
CA SER A 52 11.19 -3.00 -3.40
C SER A 52 9.70 -3.29 -3.23
N LYS A 53 9.34 -4.17 -2.30
CA LYS A 53 7.95 -4.55 -2.06
C LYS A 53 7.15 -3.33 -1.57
N PRO A 54 6.17 -2.82 -2.33
CA PRO A 54 5.38 -1.68 -1.90
C PRO A 54 4.46 -2.04 -0.73
N ASP A 55 4.19 -1.10 0.18
CA ASP A 55 3.29 -1.32 1.32
C ASP A 55 1.88 -1.73 0.87
N VAL A 56 1.41 -1.16 -0.25
CA VAL A 56 0.13 -1.55 -0.85
C VAL A 56 0.12 -3.03 -1.26
N ILE A 57 1.21 -3.56 -1.82
CA ILE A 57 1.31 -4.97 -2.20
C ILE A 57 1.30 -5.88 -0.96
N SER A 58 2.08 -5.52 0.07
CA SER A 58 2.13 -6.28 1.33
C SER A 58 0.75 -6.49 1.94
N LYS A 59 -0.13 -5.48 1.84
CA LYS A 59 -1.50 -5.53 2.35
C LYS A 59 -2.46 -6.32 1.48
N LEU A 60 -2.37 -6.11 0.17
CA LEU A 60 -3.22 -6.81 -0.78
C LEU A 60 -2.98 -8.32 -0.70
N GLU A 61 -1.75 -8.76 -0.44
CA GLU A 61 -1.47 -10.17 -0.15
C GLU A 61 -2.19 -10.67 1.12
N GLN A 62 -2.21 -9.86 2.18
CA GLN A 62 -2.92 -10.14 3.44
C GLN A 62 -4.45 -10.04 3.31
N GLY A 63 -4.95 -9.59 2.16
CA GLY A 63 -6.38 -9.33 1.95
C GLY A 63 -6.89 -8.07 2.65
N GLU A 64 -5.98 -7.18 3.04
CA GLU A 64 -6.29 -5.90 3.67
C GLU A 64 -6.49 -4.78 2.64
N ASP A 65 -7.27 -3.76 3.03
CA ASP A 65 -7.44 -2.57 2.21
C ASP A 65 -6.16 -1.70 2.17
N PRO A 66 -5.81 -1.13 0.98
CA PRO A 66 -4.66 -0.25 0.80
C PRO A 66 -4.61 0.91 1.82
N TRP A 67 -5.78 1.48 2.12
CA TRP A 67 -5.96 2.68 2.93
C TRP A 67 -5.88 2.45 4.46
N ILE A 68 -5.76 1.20 4.94
CA ILE A 68 -5.66 0.89 6.38
C ILE A 68 -4.40 1.47 7.06
N ILE A 69 -3.35 1.83 6.30
CA ILE A 69 -2.03 2.26 6.84
C ILE A 69 -2.17 3.56 7.62
N LYS A 70 -3.01 4.47 7.13
CA LYS A 70 -3.15 5.78 7.74
C LYS A 70 -3.82 5.66 9.11
N ARG A 71 -4.81 4.76 9.26
CA ARG A 71 -5.54 4.56 10.52
C ARG A 71 -4.66 3.94 11.60
N SER A 72 -3.83 2.94 11.26
CA SER A 72 -2.92 2.36 12.25
C SER A 72 -1.89 3.41 12.69
N ILE A 73 -1.17 4.06 11.77
CA ILE A 73 -0.15 5.05 12.16
C ILE A 73 -0.75 6.21 12.98
N SER A 74 -1.92 6.72 12.60
CA SER A 74 -2.59 7.78 13.37
C SER A 74 -3.07 7.30 14.75
N ASN A 75 -3.57 6.06 14.88
CA ASN A 75 -3.90 5.49 16.18
C ASN A 75 -2.66 5.27 17.06
N TRP A 76 -1.52 4.87 16.48
CA TRP A 76 -0.24 4.74 17.19
C TRP A 76 0.25 6.11 17.68
N ILE A 77 0.25 7.14 16.83
CA ILE A 77 0.70 8.49 17.19
C ILE A 77 -0.21 9.13 18.27
N TYR A 78 -1.53 8.91 18.20
CA TYR A 78 -2.46 9.45 19.21
C TYR A 78 -2.42 8.70 20.56
N SER A 79 -1.98 7.44 20.55
CA SER A 79 -1.89 6.62 21.78
C SER A 79 -0.59 6.84 22.54
N ASP A 80 0.49 7.26 21.87
CA ASP A 80 1.79 7.49 22.49
C ASP A 80 1.80 8.80 23.32
N GLU A 81 1.09 9.83 22.87
CA GLU A 81 1.03 11.14 23.54
C GLU A 81 0.26 11.14 24.87
N ASN A 82 -0.65 10.18 25.08
CA ASN A 82 -1.50 10.10 26.29
C ASN A 82 -0.92 9.24 27.42
N ARG A 83 0.33 8.76 27.31
CA ARG A 83 0.99 7.95 28.36
C ARG A 83 2.02 8.71 29.20
N ALA A 84 2.26 9.99 28.93
CA ALA A 84 3.34 10.75 29.57
C ALA A 84 2.90 11.72 30.70
N ASN A 85 1.64 11.73 31.14
CA ASN A 85 1.15 12.68 32.16
C ASN A 85 0.40 12.02 33.33
N GLY A 86 1.03 11.06 34.01
CA GLY A 86 0.35 10.37 35.12
C GLY A 86 1.26 9.80 36.19
N GLN A 87 2.01 10.64 36.90
CA GLN A 87 2.62 10.43 38.24
C GLN A 87 3.58 11.62 38.50
N GLN A 88 3.56 12.39 39.60
CA GLN A 88 3.22 12.14 40.99
C GLN A 88 2.62 13.39 41.64
N GLY A 89 1.52 13.23 42.37
CA GLY A 89 1.29 14.00 43.59
C GLY A 89 1.53 13.08 44.78
N LYS A 90 2.47 13.44 45.65
CA LYS A 90 2.48 13.32 47.13
C LYS A 90 3.52 14.29 47.65
#